data_AF-A0A969RPP8-F1
#
_entry.id   AF-A0A969RPP8-F1
#
_cell.length_a   1.000
_cell.length_b   1.000
_cell.length_c   1.000
_cell.angle_alpha   90.00
_cell.angle_beta   90.00
_cell.angle_gamma   90.00
#
_symmetry.space_group_name_H-M   'P 1'
#
loop_
_entity.id
_entity.type
_entity.pdbx_description
1 polymer ?
#
loop_
_entity_poly.entity_id
_entity_poly.type
_entity_poly.pdbx_seq_one_letter_code
_entity_poly.pdbx_strand_id
1 'polypeptide(L)'
;MGAPPGSGKTTWCAWCADEAAKAKIPVLYVSFEMGKQQLWVNALSRMGGLNSGLIEAKHWMNADYAHTEWLRQQTALTIRAYDQQIAEYLTVLEAGPEVTVAHLKGAIAQIRRIAELDKTAPVLVIVDYLQLMCCGDEKLDSGANEVLRVSRVATGLKQLARDTGAAVVAISDINKAAYQEALRTGTLDMGALRDSFKIAHAADCIMLLQTGKAQRGNDQPRDQLDLLEERYAGDYLRLRQIQDVRAQYPLNEKAKATYARLSILKNRGGVTAEPLFVYERAYHRFIPVDLDLGEDNDREDL
;
A
#
# COMPACT_ATOMS: atom_id res chain seq x y z
N MET A 1 2.91 6.74 -1.57
CA MET A 1 1.51 6.31 -1.54
C MET A 1 0.82 6.98 -0.36
N GLY A 2 -0.33 7.61 -0.58
CA GLY A 2 -1.16 8.18 0.48
C GLY A 2 -2.49 7.45 0.60
N ALA A 3 -3.07 7.37 1.79
CA ALA A 3 -4.42 6.85 1.99
C ALA A 3 -4.98 7.28 3.35
N PRO A 4 -6.31 7.32 3.51
CA PRO A 4 -6.95 7.33 4.81
C PRO A 4 -6.47 6.18 5.71
N PRO A 5 -6.46 6.37 7.04
CA PRO A 5 -6.28 5.26 7.98
C PRO A 5 -7.30 4.15 7.72
N GLY A 6 -6.86 2.89 7.79
CA GLY A 6 -7.74 1.72 7.55
C GLY A 6 -8.03 1.41 6.08
N SER A 7 -7.57 2.23 5.13
CA SER A 7 -7.74 1.96 3.69
C SER A 7 -6.84 0.85 3.14
N GLY A 8 -5.93 0.29 3.94
CA GLY A 8 -5.06 -0.80 3.50
C GLY A 8 -3.78 -0.37 2.78
N LYS A 9 -3.28 0.86 3.00
CA LYS A 9 -2.00 1.36 2.43
C LYS A 9 -0.81 0.42 2.72
N THR A 10 -0.67 -0.01 3.97
CA THR A 10 0.33 -0.98 4.42
C THR A 10 0.11 -2.32 3.75
N THR A 11 -1.14 -2.80 3.73
CA THR A 11 -1.50 -4.05 3.08
C THR A 11 -1.16 -4.06 1.58
N TRP A 12 -1.44 -2.97 0.87
CA TRP A 12 -1.15 -2.84 -0.55
C TRP A 12 0.35 -2.84 -0.81
N CYS A 13 1.13 -2.07 -0.03
CA CYS A 13 2.59 -2.05 -0.17
C CYS A 13 3.20 -3.42 0.19
N ALA A 14 2.69 -4.09 1.22
CA ALA A 14 3.11 -5.43 1.58
C ALA A 14 2.75 -6.47 0.51
N TRP A 15 1.61 -6.31 -0.19
CA TRP A 15 1.30 -7.13 -1.35
C TRP A 15 2.29 -6.90 -2.49
N CYS A 16 2.67 -5.65 -2.80
CA CYS A 16 3.74 -5.38 -3.77
C CYS A 16 5.09 -5.96 -3.34
N ALA A 17 5.39 -5.96 -2.03
CA ALA A 17 6.56 -6.61 -1.47
C ALA A 17 6.56 -8.12 -1.76
N ASP A 18 5.42 -8.80 -1.52
CA ASP A 18 5.28 -10.23 -1.80
C ASP A 18 5.46 -10.53 -3.29
N GLU A 19 4.86 -9.75 -4.18
CA GLU A 19 4.98 -9.95 -5.63
C GLU A 19 6.42 -9.71 -6.13
N ALA A 20 7.11 -8.69 -5.62
CA ALA A 20 8.52 -8.46 -5.93
C ALA A 20 9.41 -9.62 -5.43
N ALA A 21 9.15 -10.11 -4.21
CA ALA A 21 9.89 -11.23 -3.63
C ALA A 21 9.66 -12.54 -4.42
N LYS A 22 8.42 -12.82 -4.84
CA LYS A 22 8.10 -13.96 -5.75
C LYS A 22 8.83 -13.86 -7.09
N ALA A 23 9.00 -12.63 -7.60
CA ALA A 23 9.79 -12.34 -8.79
C ALA A 23 11.31 -12.38 -8.53
N LYS A 24 11.75 -12.79 -7.33
CA LYS A 24 13.15 -12.88 -6.89
C LYS A 24 13.87 -11.54 -6.89
N ILE A 25 13.14 -10.44 -6.74
CA ILE A 25 13.69 -9.10 -6.54
C ILE A 25 13.81 -8.90 -5.02
N PRO A 26 15.02 -8.62 -4.49
CA PRO A 26 15.16 -8.35 -3.06
C PRO A 26 14.34 -7.15 -2.62
N VAL A 27 13.72 -7.28 -1.45
CA VAL A 27 12.86 -6.27 -0.85
C VAL A 27 13.36 -5.94 0.55
N LEU A 28 13.49 -4.65 0.83
CA LEU A 28 13.68 -4.10 2.17
C LEU A 28 12.36 -3.43 2.60
N TYR A 29 11.64 -4.07 3.52
CA TYR A 29 10.45 -3.48 4.14
C TYR A 29 10.82 -2.87 5.48
N VAL A 30 10.79 -1.54 5.55
CA VAL A 30 11.10 -0.75 6.75
C VAL A 30 9.78 -0.38 7.42
N SER A 31 9.52 -0.93 8.61
CA SER A 31 8.30 -0.67 9.36
C SER A 31 8.58 0.04 10.67
N PHE A 32 7.94 1.19 10.85
CA PHE A 32 7.97 2.02 12.04
C PHE A 32 6.72 1.85 12.92
N GLU A 33 5.58 1.42 12.34
CA GLU A 33 4.34 1.16 13.12
C GLU A 33 4.19 -0.29 13.53
N MET A 34 4.41 -1.20 12.58
CA MET A 34 3.99 -2.58 12.72
C MET A 34 5.19 -3.45 13.03
N GLY A 35 5.06 -4.27 14.07
CA GLY A 35 6.03 -5.32 14.33
C GLY A 35 6.08 -6.35 13.20
N LYS A 36 7.24 -6.97 13.01
CA LYS A 36 7.53 -8.09 12.11
C LYS A 36 6.52 -9.21 12.28
N GLN A 37 6.15 -9.54 13.52
CA GLN A 37 5.18 -10.60 13.78
C GLN A 37 3.82 -10.29 13.15
N GLN A 38 3.34 -9.05 13.26
CA GLN A 38 2.07 -8.66 12.64
C GLN A 38 2.16 -8.65 11.11
N LEU A 39 3.26 -8.13 10.56
CA LEU A 39 3.51 -8.15 9.11
C LEU A 39 3.55 -9.60 8.58
N TRP A 40 4.15 -10.52 9.34
CA TRP A 40 4.20 -11.93 8.99
C TRP A 40 2.82 -12.60 9.05
N VAL A 41 2.03 -12.35 10.09
CA VAL A 41 0.63 -12.83 10.17
C VAL A 41 -0.17 -12.33 8.95
N ASN A 42 -0.01 -11.06 8.59
CA ASN A 42 -0.69 -10.49 7.43
C ASN A 42 -0.20 -11.12 6.11
N ALA A 43 1.09 -11.45 5.99
CA ALA A 43 1.64 -12.13 4.82
C ALA A 43 1.11 -13.55 4.67
N LEU A 44 1.04 -14.32 5.76
CA LEU A 44 0.40 -15.65 5.76
C LEU A 44 -1.09 -15.55 5.43
N SER A 45 -1.78 -14.56 5.99
CA SER A 45 -3.19 -14.29 5.67
C SER A 45 -3.41 -14.03 4.18
N ARG A 46 -2.57 -13.18 3.56
CA ARG A 46 -2.58 -12.90 2.11
C ARG A 46 -2.32 -14.13 1.27
N MET A 47 -1.24 -14.84 1.59
CA MET A 47 -0.76 -15.96 0.79
C MET A 47 -1.71 -17.16 0.87
N GLY A 48 -2.19 -17.47 2.07
CA GLY A 48 -3.06 -18.64 2.31
C GLY A 48 -4.55 -18.36 2.12
N GLY A 49 -4.97 -17.11 1.91
CA GLY A 49 -6.40 -16.74 1.92
C GLY A 49 -7.05 -17.04 3.28
N LEU A 50 -6.30 -16.89 4.36
CA LEU A 50 -6.72 -17.24 5.72
C LEU A 50 -7.09 -15.97 6.48
N ASN A 51 -8.14 -16.03 7.30
CA ASN A 51 -8.54 -14.89 8.13
C ASN A 51 -7.42 -14.53 9.13
N SER A 52 -6.88 -13.31 9.05
CA SER A 52 -5.75 -12.87 9.88
C SER A 52 -6.05 -12.95 11.37
N GLY A 53 -7.29 -12.62 11.79
CA GLY A 53 -7.70 -12.71 13.18
C GLY A 53 -7.67 -14.14 13.74
N LEU A 54 -7.93 -15.16 12.91
CA LEU A 54 -7.83 -16.57 13.32
C LEU A 54 -6.36 -17.01 13.48
N ILE A 55 -5.47 -16.52 12.61
CA ILE A 55 -4.03 -16.78 12.70
C ILE A 55 -3.46 -16.10 13.95
N GLU A 56 -3.78 -14.82 14.14
CA GLU A 56 -3.32 -13.98 15.25
C GLU A 56 -3.76 -14.54 16.61
N ALA A 57 -5.03 -14.92 16.73
CA ALA A 57 -5.57 -15.58 17.92
C ALA A 57 -5.07 -17.03 18.11
N LYS A 58 -4.21 -17.52 17.21
CA LYS A 58 -3.65 -18.88 17.22
C LYS A 58 -4.72 -19.97 17.32
N HIS A 59 -5.84 -19.80 16.62
CA HIS A 59 -6.92 -20.80 16.63
C HIS A 59 -6.48 -22.17 16.11
N TRP A 60 -5.41 -22.24 15.32
CA TRP A 60 -4.76 -23.50 14.91
C TRP A 60 -4.14 -24.31 16.07
N MET A 61 -4.02 -23.70 17.26
CA MET A 61 -3.59 -24.36 18.51
C MET A 61 -4.75 -24.60 19.49
N ASN A 62 -5.94 -24.04 19.23
CA ASN A 62 -7.06 -24.11 20.16
C ASN A 62 -7.87 -25.40 19.94
N ALA A 63 -7.80 -26.37 20.86
CA ALA A 63 -8.52 -27.64 20.73
C ALA A 63 -10.05 -27.48 20.65
N ASP A 64 -10.61 -26.40 21.21
CA ASP A 64 -12.05 -26.16 21.26
C ASP A 64 -12.60 -25.48 19.99
N TYR A 65 -11.73 -25.02 19.09
CA TYR A 65 -12.16 -24.42 17.84
C TYR A 65 -12.49 -25.51 16.79
N ALA A 66 -13.71 -25.48 16.27
CA ALA A 66 -14.24 -26.55 15.42
C ALA A 66 -13.40 -26.85 14.16
N HIS A 67 -12.69 -25.85 13.63
CA HIS A 67 -11.87 -25.98 12.42
C HIS A 67 -10.36 -25.95 12.70
N THR A 68 -9.93 -26.25 13.92
CA THR A 68 -8.52 -26.16 14.34
C THR A 68 -7.58 -27.00 13.50
N GLU A 69 -7.93 -28.26 13.23
CA GLU A 69 -7.05 -29.14 12.47
C GLU A 69 -6.90 -28.67 11.01
N TRP A 70 -8.00 -28.25 10.38
CA TRP A 70 -7.96 -27.65 9.05
C TRP A 70 -7.10 -26.39 9.04
N LEU A 71 -7.31 -25.47 9.99
CA LEU A 71 -6.56 -24.22 10.06
C LEU A 71 -5.07 -24.49 10.30
N ARG A 72 -4.73 -25.44 11.17
CA ARG A 72 -3.35 -25.87 11.43
C ARG A 72 -2.67 -26.38 10.16
N GLN A 73 -3.33 -27.26 9.41
CA GLN A 73 -2.79 -27.78 8.16
C GLN A 73 -2.60 -26.67 7.12
N GLN A 74 -3.60 -25.80 6.92
CA GLN A 74 -3.50 -24.69 5.97
C GLN A 74 -2.42 -23.68 6.37
N THR A 75 -2.33 -23.33 7.65
CA THR A 75 -1.26 -22.44 8.16
C THR A 75 0.11 -23.08 7.94
N ALA A 76 0.29 -24.37 8.21
CA ALA A 76 1.56 -25.06 7.99
C ALA A 76 1.97 -25.09 6.49
N LEU A 77 1.01 -25.37 5.60
CA LEU A 77 1.25 -25.31 4.14
C LEU A 77 1.63 -23.90 3.69
N THR A 78 0.92 -22.89 4.19
CA THR A 78 1.18 -21.49 3.86
C THR A 78 2.57 -21.05 4.34
N ILE A 79 2.99 -21.44 5.54
CA ILE A 79 4.32 -21.14 6.06
C ILE A 79 5.41 -21.72 5.15
N ARG A 80 5.26 -22.98 4.72
CA ARG A 80 6.23 -23.60 3.79
C ARG A 80 6.27 -22.88 2.45
N ALA A 81 5.11 -22.50 1.91
CA ALA A 81 5.06 -21.77 0.66
C ALA A 81 5.70 -20.38 0.79
N TYR A 82 5.46 -19.68 1.90
CA TYR A 82 6.06 -18.38 2.19
C TYR A 82 7.58 -18.48 2.28
N ASP A 83 8.09 -19.49 2.99
CA ASP A 83 9.51 -19.76 3.13
C ASP A 83 10.19 -19.97 1.76
N GLN A 84 9.55 -20.74 0.88
CA GLN A 84 10.07 -21.05 -0.45
C GLN A 84 10.00 -19.91 -1.47
N GLN A 85 9.00 -19.02 -1.36
CA GLN A 85 8.70 -18.04 -2.41
C GLN A 85 9.01 -16.59 -2.03
N ILE A 86 8.97 -16.26 -0.74
CA ILE A 86 9.00 -14.87 -0.28
C ILE A 86 10.13 -14.64 0.73
N ALA A 87 10.31 -15.52 1.72
CA ALA A 87 11.16 -15.26 2.88
C ALA A 87 12.62 -14.95 2.50
N GLU A 88 13.18 -15.66 1.52
CA GLU A 88 14.56 -15.44 1.04
C GLU A 88 14.78 -14.02 0.48
N TYR A 89 13.76 -13.44 -0.16
CA TYR A 89 13.87 -12.16 -0.87
C TYR A 89 13.28 -10.98 -0.09
N LEU A 90 12.59 -11.20 1.03
CA LEU A 90 11.94 -10.14 1.81
C LEU A 90 12.60 -9.95 3.17
N THR A 91 13.40 -8.89 3.29
CA THR A 91 13.97 -8.45 4.56
C THR A 91 13.05 -7.42 5.23
N VAL A 92 12.57 -7.73 6.43
CA VAL A 92 11.80 -6.78 7.26
C VAL A 92 12.68 -6.17 8.34
N LEU A 93 12.78 -4.84 8.33
CA LEU A 93 13.43 -4.03 9.35
C LEU A 93 12.36 -3.35 10.22
N GLU A 94 12.25 -3.76 11.48
CA GLU A 94 11.57 -2.97 12.51
C GLU A 94 12.46 -1.78 12.83
N ALA A 95 11.97 -0.58 12.56
CA ALA A 95 12.72 0.64 12.62
C ALA A 95 12.28 1.51 13.81
N GLY A 96 13.24 2.01 14.56
CA GLY A 96 13.05 3.09 15.53
C GLY A 96 13.58 4.44 15.02
N PRO A 97 13.59 5.46 15.88
CA PRO A 97 14.09 6.81 15.55
C PRO A 97 15.54 6.84 15.04
N GLU A 98 16.34 5.82 15.36
CA GLU A 98 17.72 5.68 14.88
C GLU A 98 17.82 5.43 13.36
N VAL A 99 16.75 4.94 12.73
CA VAL A 99 16.78 4.56 11.31
C VAL A 99 16.62 5.79 10.42
N THR A 100 17.68 6.09 9.68
CA THR A 100 17.77 7.21 8.72
C THR A 100 18.00 6.72 7.29
N VAL A 101 17.97 7.63 6.31
CA VAL A 101 18.28 7.32 4.90
C VAL A 101 19.67 6.70 4.73
N ALA A 102 20.65 7.08 5.55
CA ALA A 102 21.99 6.49 5.52
C ALA A 102 21.98 5.02 5.93
N HIS A 103 21.19 4.66 6.95
CA HIS A 103 20.99 3.27 7.36
C HIS A 103 20.36 2.45 6.23
N LEU A 104 19.37 3.00 5.53
CA LEU A 104 18.75 2.32 4.38
C LEU A 104 19.76 2.08 3.26
N LYS A 105 20.66 3.04 2.97
CA LYS A 105 21.74 2.87 1.99
C LYS A 105 22.66 1.70 2.35
N GLY A 106 23.03 1.57 3.63
CA GLY A 106 23.82 0.45 4.14
C GLY A 106 23.08 -0.89 4.01
N ALA A 107 21.80 -0.92 4.40
CA ALA A 107 20.97 -2.12 4.30
C ALA A 107 20.81 -2.61 2.85
N ILE A 108 20.58 -1.71 1.89
CA ILE A 108 20.53 -2.06 0.46
C ILE A 108 21.84 -2.69 -0.01
N ALA A 109 22.98 -2.10 0.37
CA ALA A 109 24.30 -2.65 0.00
C ALA A 109 24.54 -4.04 0.63
N GLN A 110 24.12 -4.23 1.88
CA GLN A 110 24.21 -5.51 2.56
C GLN A 110 23.31 -6.57 1.90
N ILE A 111 22.07 -6.24 1.57
CA ILE A 111 21.14 -7.13 0.87
C ILE A 111 21.74 -7.61 -0.46
N ARG A 112 22.25 -6.67 -1.29
CA ARG A 112 22.90 -7.02 -2.55
C ARG A 112 24.11 -7.92 -2.33
N ARG A 113 24.94 -7.65 -1.32
CA ARG A 113 26.11 -8.48 -1.00
C ARG A 113 25.73 -9.90 -0.59
N ILE A 114 24.72 -10.06 0.26
CA ILE A 114 24.25 -11.38 0.74
C ILE A 114 23.64 -12.17 -0.42
N ALA A 115 22.88 -11.50 -1.29
CA ALA A 115 22.28 -12.11 -2.47
C ALA A 115 23.23 -12.24 -3.67
N GLU A 116 24.52 -11.90 -3.50
CA GLU A 116 25.55 -11.95 -4.56
C GLU A 116 25.17 -11.16 -5.83
N LEU A 117 24.48 -10.03 -5.65
CA LEU A 117 23.99 -9.18 -6.72
C LEU A 117 24.94 -8.01 -7.02
N ASP A 118 24.89 -7.56 -8.28
CA ASP A 118 25.58 -6.35 -8.72
C ASP A 118 25.16 -5.11 -7.91
N LYS A 119 26.06 -4.14 -7.82
CA LYS A 119 25.85 -2.88 -7.09
C LYS A 119 24.65 -2.07 -7.58
N THR A 120 24.15 -2.34 -8.78
CA THR A 120 23.01 -1.66 -9.39
C THR A 120 21.80 -2.57 -9.57
N ALA A 121 21.86 -3.83 -9.11
CA ALA A 121 20.75 -4.77 -9.22
C ALA A 121 19.49 -4.22 -8.54
N PRO A 122 18.29 -4.45 -9.11
CA PRO A 122 17.06 -3.88 -8.58
C PRO A 122 16.81 -4.34 -7.14
N VAL A 123 16.40 -3.39 -6.30
CA VAL A 123 15.95 -3.63 -4.92
C VAL A 123 14.70 -2.78 -4.71
N LEU A 124 13.64 -3.36 -4.18
CA LEU A 124 12.46 -2.62 -3.74
C LEU A 124 12.65 -2.22 -2.28
N VAL A 125 12.48 -0.94 -1.97
CA VAL A 125 12.49 -0.42 -0.60
C VAL A 125 11.12 0.14 -0.29
N ILE A 126 10.47 -0.38 0.75
CA ILE A 126 9.20 0.12 1.25
C ILE A 126 9.44 0.77 2.62
N VAL A 127 8.94 1.99 2.80
CA VAL A 127 9.01 2.73 4.05
C VAL A 127 7.61 2.97 4.59
N ASP A 128 7.31 2.41 5.76
CA ASP A 128 6.01 2.44 6.42
C ASP A 128 6.14 2.97 7.87
N TYR A 129 6.01 4.26 8.15
CA TYR A 129 5.62 5.37 7.28
C TYR A 129 6.59 6.56 7.39
N LEU A 130 6.59 7.40 6.36
CA LEU A 130 7.60 8.43 6.10
C LEU A 130 7.73 9.46 7.23
N GLN A 131 6.64 9.79 7.92
CA GLN A 131 6.59 10.80 8.98
C GLN A 131 7.39 10.40 10.23
N LEU A 132 7.59 9.10 10.47
CA LEU A 132 8.37 8.59 11.60
C LEU A 132 9.86 8.48 11.35
N MET A 133 10.28 8.59 10.09
CA MET A 133 11.71 8.60 9.77
C MET A 133 12.37 9.87 10.31
N CYS A 134 13.53 9.68 10.93
CA CYS A 134 14.44 10.78 11.25
C CYS A 134 15.22 11.21 10.00
N CYS A 135 15.45 12.52 9.88
CA CYS A 135 16.21 13.10 8.78
C CYS A 135 17.72 13.13 9.03
N GLY A 136 18.15 12.78 10.25
CA GLY A 136 19.56 12.75 10.65
C GLY A 136 20.10 14.12 11.09
N ASP A 137 19.22 15.11 11.29
CA ASP A 137 19.54 16.41 11.86
C ASP A 137 18.85 16.50 13.21
N GLU A 138 19.64 16.38 14.30
CA GLU A 138 19.12 16.32 15.67
C GLU A 138 18.16 17.46 15.99
N LYS A 139 18.43 18.69 15.52
CA LYS A 139 17.58 19.85 15.81
C LYS A 139 16.22 19.75 15.14
N LEU A 140 16.14 19.15 13.96
CA LEU A 140 14.88 18.94 13.25
C LEU A 140 14.16 17.69 13.74
N ASP A 141 14.91 16.65 14.10
CA ASP A 141 14.35 15.40 14.58
C ASP A 141 13.74 15.55 15.98
N SER A 142 14.35 16.37 16.85
CA SER A 142 13.80 16.77 18.15
C SER A 142 12.90 18.01 18.10
N GLY A 143 12.81 18.67 16.94
CA GLY A 143 12.11 19.94 16.77
C GLY A 143 10.63 19.79 16.47
N ALA A 144 9.86 20.86 16.66
CA ALA A 144 8.43 20.89 16.37
C ALA A 144 8.08 21.01 14.87
N ASN A 145 9.07 21.26 14.00
CA ASN A 145 8.84 21.51 12.57
C ASN A 145 8.87 20.20 11.75
N GLU A 146 7.84 19.38 11.98
CA GLU A 146 7.63 18.11 11.29
C GLU A 146 7.64 18.26 9.76
N VAL A 147 7.03 19.32 9.22
CA VAL A 147 6.95 19.59 7.77
C VAL A 147 8.33 19.67 7.14
N LEU A 148 9.27 20.37 7.78
CA LEU A 148 10.64 20.50 7.28
C LEU A 148 11.40 19.17 7.37
N ARG A 149 11.22 18.42 8.47
CA ARG A 149 11.83 17.08 8.66
C ARG A 149 11.37 16.12 7.57
N VAL A 150 10.05 15.98 7.39
CA VAL A 150 9.40 15.15 6.37
C VAL A 150 9.86 15.53 4.96
N SER A 151 9.99 16.83 4.68
CA SER A 151 10.50 17.32 3.39
C SER A 151 11.96 16.90 3.13
N ARG A 152 12.80 16.92 4.17
CA ARG A 152 14.20 16.45 4.08
C ARG A 152 14.26 14.94 3.89
N VAL A 153 13.44 14.17 4.62
CA VAL A 153 13.33 12.71 4.43
C VAL A 153 12.92 12.39 2.99
N ALA A 154 11.86 13.01 2.46
CA ALA A 154 11.41 12.78 1.09
C ALA A 154 12.51 13.08 0.04
N THR A 155 13.25 14.17 0.23
CA THR A 155 14.39 14.51 -0.63
C THR A 155 15.53 13.50 -0.50
N GLY A 156 15.83 13.07 0.73
CA GLY A 156 16.84 12.05 1.00
C GLY A 156 16.50 10.71 0.37
N LEU A 157 15.24 10.26 0.44
CA LEU A 157 14.76 9.05 -0.21
C LEU A 157 14.84 9.14 -1.74
N LYS A 158 14.55 10.31 -2.32
CA LYS A 158 14.75 10.54 -3.76
C LYS A 158 16.23 10.43 -4.15
N GLN A 159 17.14 10.97 -3.33
CA GLN A 159 18.57 10.84 -3.57
C GLN A 159 19.04 9.39 -3.38
N LEU A 160 18.53 8.67 -2.38
CA LEU A 160 18.81 7.25 -2.16
C LEU A 160 18.45 6.42 -3.39
N ALA A 161 17.25 6.62 -3.96
CA ALA A 161 16.82 5.94 -5.17
C ALA A 161 17.77 6.21 -6.34
N ARG A 162 18.18 7.48 -6.54
CA ARG A 162 19.13 7.86 -7.59
C ARG A 162 20.52 7.26 -7.41
N ASP A 163 21.06 7.31 -6.20
CA ASP A 163 22.41 6.83 -5.88
C ASP A 163 22.52 5.31 -5.99
N THR A 164 21.46 4.59 -5.61
CA THR A 164 21.48 3.14 -5.47
C THR A 164 20.82 2.42 -6.63
N GLY A 165 20.01 3.09 -7.44
CA GLY A 165 19.14 2.47 -8.44
C GLY A 165 17.97 1.68 -7.84
N ALA A 166 17.74 1.74 -6.52
CA ALA A 166 16.62 1.07 -5.87
C ALA A 166 15.29 1.77 -6.16
N ALA A 167 14.21 0.99 -6.28
CA ALA A 167 12.85 1.51 -6.33
C ALA A 167 12.37 1.79 -4.90
N VAL A 168 12.01 3.03 -4.59
CA VAL A 168 11.60 3.42 -3.22
C VAL A 168 10.13 3.81 -3.20
N VAL A 169 9.34 3.08 -2.42
CA VAL A 169 7.94 3.39 -2.13
C VAL A 169 7.84 3.84 -0.67
N ALA A 170 7.43 5.09 -0.46
CA ALA A 170 7.15 5.59 0.87
C ALA A 170 5.65 5.75 1.10
N ILE A 171 5.17 5.26 2.23
CA ILE A 171 3.81 5.47 2.72
C ILE A 171 3.75 6.81 3.44
N SER A 172 2.76 7.63 3.10
CA SER A 172 2.49 8.90 3.74
C SER A 172 1.08 8.91 4.28
N ASP A 173 0.90 9.54 5.43
CA ASP A 173 -0.42 9.95 5.88
C ASP A 173 -0.98 11.08 5.02
N ILE A 174 -2.30 11.22 5.11
CA ILE A 174 -3.06 12.33 4.53
C ILE A 174 -3.45 13.32 5.62
N ASN A 175 -3.69 14.57 5.24
CA ASN A 175 -4.17 15.57 6.19
C ASN A 175 -5.62 15.29 6.64
N LYS A 176 -6.00 15.84 7.81
CA LYS A 176 -7.32 15.63 8.39
C LYS A 176 -8.45 16.14 7.48
N ALA A 177 -8.26 17.27 6.79
CA ALA A 177 -9.29 17.82 5.90
C ALA A 177 -9.55 16.90 4.71
N ALA A 178 -8.49 16.39 4.07
CA ALA A 178 -8.56 15.42 2.99
C ALA A 178 -9.14 14.08 3.45
N TYR A 179 -8.87 13.66 4.69
CA TYR A 179 -9.53 12.48 5.27
C TYR A 179 -11.05 12.68 5.39
N GLN A 180 -11.49 13.83 5.91
CA GLN A 180 -12.93 14.14 6.00
C GLN A 180 -13.57 14.25 4.62
N GLU A 181 -12.87 14.86 3.66
CA GLU A 181 -13.35 14.97 2.29
C GLU A 181 -13.46 13.59 1.64
N ALA A 182 -12.47 12.72 1.79
CA ALA A 182 -12.51 11.35 1.29
C ALA A 182 -13.68 10.54 1.88
N LEU A 183 -14.03 10.75 3.15
CA LEU A 183 -15.22 10.12 3.75
C LEU A 183 -16.53 10.70 3.18
N ARG A 184 -16.53 11.97 2.78
CA ARG A 184 -17.72 12.68 2.30
C ARG A 184 -18.02 12.43 0.82
N THR A 185 -16.99 12.45 -0.02
CA THR A 185 -17.09 12.42 -1.49
C THR A 185 -16.42 11.21 -2.12
N GLY A 186 -15.56 10.50 -1.39
CA GLY A 186 -14.76 9.41 -1.95
C GLY A 186 -13.69 9.89 -2.91
N THR A 187 -13.35 11.18 -2.89
CA THR A 187 -12.29 11.76 -3.72
C THR A 187 -11.08 12.14 -2.87
N LEU A 188 -9.90 11.95 -3.47
CA LEU A 188 -8.61 12.38 -2.92
C LEU A 188 -7.85 13.05 -4.05
N ASP A 189 -7.24 14.20 -3.78
CA ASP A 189 -6.43 14.95 -4.73
C ASP A 189 -4.97 15.06 -4.25
N MET A 190 -4.12 15.69 -5.06
CA MET A 190 -2.72 15.89 -4.68
C MET A 190 -2.54 16.74 -3.41
N GLY A 191 -3.54 17.56 -3.05
CA GLY A 191 -3.57 18.32 -1.80
C GLY A 191 -3.79 17.47 -0.55
N ALA A 192 -4.17 16.19 -0.71
CA ALA A 192 -4.35 15.26 0.40
C ALA A 192 -3.06 14.99 1.17
N LEU A 193 -1.91 15.04 0.50
CA LEU A 193 -0.61 14.95 1.16
C LEU A 193 -0.39 16.26 1.96
N ARG A 194 -0.41 16.15 3.29
CA ARG A 194 -0.40 17.29 4.23
C ARG A 194 0.82 18.19 4.07
N ASP A 195 0.64 19.50 3.83
CA ASP A 195 1.73 20.48 3.82
C ASP A 195 2.92 20.07 2.90
N SER A 196 2.60 19.29 1.85
CA SER A 196 3.50 18.37 1.15
C SER A 196 3.97 18.82 -0.23
N PHE A 197 3.93 20.12 -0.57
CA PHE A 197 4.43 20.56 -1.88
C PHE A 197 5.82 19.97 -2.17
N LYS A 198 6.71 19.95 -1.16
CA LYS A 198 8.05 19.35 -1.30
C LYS A 198 8.02 17.83 -1.52
N ILE A 199 7.16 17.08 -0.83
CA ILE A 199 7.02 15.63 -1.05
C ILE A 199 6.52 15.39 -2.48
N ALA A 200 5.49 16.14 -2.91
CA ALA A 200 4.91 16.02 -4.23
C ALA A 200 5.93 16.39 -5.33
N HIS A 201 6.79 17.39 -5.12
CA HIS A 201 7.86 17.74 -6.05
C HIS A 201 8.98 16.71 -6.11
N ALA A 202 9.35 16.11 -4.96
CA ALA A 202 10.39 15.10 -4.88
C ALA A 202 9.97 13.75 -5.49
N ALA A 203 8.71 13.35 -5.29
CA ALA A 203 8.18 12.09 -5.79
C ALA A 203 8.11 12.06 -7.32
N ASP A 204 8.50 10.94 -7.93
CA ASP A 204 8.29 10.71 -9.37
C ASP A 204 6.88 10.19 -9.66
N CYS A 205 6.31 9.44 -8.71
CA CYS A 205 4.97 8.90 -8.77
C CYS A 205 4.20 9.23 -7.48
N ILE A 206 2.93 9.65 -7.60
CA ILE A 206 2.02 9.87 -6.49
C ILE A 206 0.79 8.99 -6.72
N MET A 207 0.53 8.11 -5.75
CA MET A 207 -0.62 7.20 -5.76
C MET A 207 -1.44 7.41 -4.49
N LEU A 208 -2.75 7.52 -4.63
CA LEU A 208 -3.70 7.63 -3.52
C LEU A 208 -4.66 6.45 -3.52
N LEU A 209 -4.72 5.72 -2.41
CA LEU A 209 -5.59 4.56 -2.25
C LEU A 209 -6.85 4.96 -1.49
N GLN A 210 -8.00 4.74 -2.11
CA GLN A 210 -9.32 4.96 -1.51
C GLN A 210 -10.08 3.65 -1.42
N THR A 211 -10.70 3.37 -0.28
CA THR A 211 -11.51 2.16 -0.06
C THR A 211 -12.76 2.46 0.72
N GLY A 212 -13.70 1.52 0.73
CA GLY A 212 -14.93 1.65 1.52
C GLY A 212 -15.95 2.56 0.86
N LYS A 213 -16.85 3.08 1.69
CA LYS A 213 -17.99 3.90 1.24
C LYS A 213 -17.81 5.36 1.62
N ALA A 214 -18.21 6.25 0.74
CA ALA A 214 -18.34 7.67 0.98
C ALA A 214 -19.81 8.04 1.27
N GLN A 215 -20.03 9.05 2.11
CA GLN A 215 -21.37 9.51 2.47
C GLN A 215 -21.42 11.02 2.64
N ARG A 216 -22.30 11.68 1.88
CA ARG A 216 -22.54 13.12 1.97
C ARG A 216 -23.82 13.38 2.77
N GLY A 217 -23.68 13.94 3.97
CA GLY A 217 -24.84 14.26 4.81
C GLY A 217 -25.67 13.01 5.12
N ASN A 218 -26.95 13.05 4.77
CA ASN A 218 -27.89 11.94 4.99
C ASN A 218 -28.09 11.03 3.77
N ASP A 219 -27.28 11.20 2.71
CA ASP A 219 -27.34 10.35 1.53
C ASP A 219 -27.03 8.88 1.87
N GLN A 220 -27.44 7.96 1.00
CA GLN A 220 -27.02 6.57 1.13
C GLN A 220 -25.49 6.45 0.94
N PRO A 221 -24.79 5.63 1.75
CA PRO A 221 -23.36 5.38 1.56
C PRO A 221 -23.07 4.73 0.21
N ARG A 222 -22.17 5.34 -0.56
CA ARG A 222 -21.76 4.95 -1.92
C ARG A 222 -20.39 4.29 -1.90
N ASP A 223 -20.26 3.10 -2.47
CA ASP A 223 -18.95 2.43 -2.63
C ASP A 223 -18.16 2.99 -3.83
N GLN A 224 -16.97 2.45 -4.10
CA GLN A 224 -16.11 2.97 -5.16
C GLN A 224 -16.68 2.76 -6.57
N LEU A 225 -17.51 1.72 -6.80
CA LEU A 225 -18.18 1.54 -8.08
C LEU A 225 -19.32 2.54 -8.23
N ASP A 226 -20.13 2.72 -7.18
CA ASP A 226 -21.24 3.70 -7.20
C ASP A 226 -20.72 5.11 -7.56
N LEU A 227 -19.56 5.49 -7.00
CA LEU A 227 -18.89 6.77 -7.32
C LEU A 227 -18.37 6.85 -8.76
N LEU A 228 -17.99 5.71 -9.37
CA LEU A 228 -17.59 5.67 -10.78
C LEU A 228 -18.81 5.72 -11.71
N GLU A 229 -19.91 5.04 -11.37
CA GLU A 229 -21.17 5.12 -12.11
C GLU A 229 -21.69 6.56 -12.16
N GLU A 230 -21.62 7.29 -11.04
CA GLU A 230 -22.00 8.71 -11.00
C GLU A 230 -21.10 9.58 -11.86
N ARG A 231 -19.78 9.33 -11.86
CA ARG A 231 -18.82 10.07 -12.68
C ARG A 231 -19.09 9.87 -14.17
N TYR A 232 -19.42 8.64 -14.57
CA TYR A 232 -19.62 8.25 -15.97
C TYR A 232 -21.10 8.11 -16.36
N ALA A 233 -22.01 8.78 -15.65
CA ALA A 233 -23.45 8.70 -15.92
C ALA A 233 -23.84 9.12 -17.36
N GLY A 234 -23.01 9.93 -18.02
CA GLY A 234 -23.19 10.34 -19.41
C GLY A 234 -22.58 9.40 -20.47
N ASP A 235 -21.76 8.42 -20.05
CA ASP A 235 -21.08 7.48 -20.94
C ASP A 235 -21.68 6.08 -20.77
N TYR A 236 -22.58 5.74 -21.70
CA TYR A 236 -23.29 4.46 -21.67
C TYR A 236 -22.35 3.24 -21.73
N LEU A 237 -21.24 3.33 -22.47
CA LEU A 237 -20.32 2.21 -22.62
C LEU A 237 -19.54 2.00 -21.31
N ARG A 238 -18.98 3.08 -20.73
CA ARG A 238 -18.28 3.00 -19.43
C ARG A 238 -19.23 2.55 -18.32
N LEU A 239 -20.46 3.06 -18.28
CA LEU A 239 -21.44 2.66 -17.28
C LEU A 239 -21.72 1.15 -17.33
N ARG A 240 -21.88 0.59 -18.53
CA ARG A 240 -22.10 -0.86 -18.70
C ARG A 240 -20.89 -1.67 -18.22
N GLN A 241 -19.67 -1.26 -18.57
CA GLN A 241 -18.45 -1.92 -18.10
C GLN A 241 -18.35 -1.91 -16.58
N ILE A 242 -18.65 -0.78 -15.93
CA ILE A 242 -18.64 -0.62 -14.47
C ILE A 242 -19.69 -1.54 -13.82
N GLN A 243 -20.89 -1.63 -14.40
CA GLN A 243 -21.95 -2.52 -13.90
C GLN A 243 -21.57 -4.00 -14.01
N ASP A 244 -20.90 -4.39 -15.11
CA ASP A 244 -20.42 -5.76 -15.32
C ASP A 244 -19.37 -6.16 -14.27
N VAL A 245 -18.57 -5.22 -13.75
CA VAL A 245 -17.59 -5.50 -12.67
C VAL A 245 -18.28 -6.08 -11.44
N ARG A 246 -19.44 -5.55 -11.05
CA ARG A 246 -20.13 -6.03 -9.82
C ARG A 246 -20.59 -7.49 -9.96
N ALA A 247 -20.94 -7.90 -11.18
CA ALA A 247 -21.29 -9.29 -11.47
C ALA A 247 -20.07 -10.22 -11.51
N GLN A 248 -18.94 -9.74 -12.07
CA GLN A 248 -17.72 -10.53 -12.21
C GLN A 248 -16.92 -10.63 -10.90
N TYR A 249 -16.95 -9.60 -10.06
CA TYR A 249 -16.15 -9.46 -8.85
C TYR A 249 -17.03 -9.19 -7.61
N PRO A 250 -17.95 -10.12 -7.24
CA PRO A 250 -18.85 -9.91 -6.11
C PRO A 250 -18.09 -9.78 -4.79
N LEU A 251 -18.55 -8.88 -3.92
CA LEU A 251 -17.93 -8.66 -2.61
C LEU A 251 -18.28 -9.79 -1.63
N ASN A 252 -17.26 -10.46 -1.11
CA ASN A 252 -17.40 -11.50 -0.09
C ASN A 252 -17.49 -10.91 1.33
N GLU A 253 -18.63 -11.11 1.99
CA GLU A 253 -18.87 -10.62 3.35
C GLU A 253 -17.91 -11.23 4.38
N LYS A 254 -17.58 -12.53 4.28
CA LYS A 254 -16.65 -13.21 5.20
C LYS A 254 -15.24 -12.61 5.10
N ALA A 255 -14.85 -12.22 3.89
CA ALA A 255 -13.59 -11.56 3.62
C ALA A 255 -13.61 -10.07 4.04
N LYS A 256 -14.77 -9.54 4.46
CA LYS A 256 -15.02 -8.10 4.65
C LYS A 256 -14.57 -7.30 3.43
N ALA A 257 -14.91 -7.81 2.24
CA ALA A 257 -14.46 -7.28 0.97
C ALA A 257 -15.05 -5.90 0.68
N THR A 258 -14.28 -5.06 0.02
CA THR A 258 -14.72 -3.75 -0.47
C THR A 258 -14.01 -3.41 -1.78
N TYR A 259 -14.61 -2.61 -2.64
CA TYR A 259 -13.89 -2.05 -3.78
C TYR A 259 -12.87 -1.01 -3.30
N ALA A 260 -11.74 -0.98 -3.98
CA ALA A 260 -10.62 -0.10 -3.72
C ALA A 260 -10.15 0.52 -5.02
N ARG A 261 -10.02 1.85 -5.06
CA ARG A 261 -9.51 2.59 -6.21
C ARG A 261 -8.15 3.17 -5.87
N LEU A 262 -7.17 2.94 -6.73
CA LEU A 262 -5.83 3.50 -6.60
C LEU A 262 -5.63 4.58 -7.66
N SER A 263 -5.73 5.84 -7.27
CA SER A 263 -5.55 6.96 -8.19
C SER A 263 -4.07 7.33 -8.33
N ILE A 264 -3.49 7.10 -9.51
CA ILE A 264 -2.14 7.54 -9.86
C ILE A 264 -2.22 8.97 -10.37
N LEU A 265 -2.03 9.94 -9.47
CA LEU A 265 -2.20 11.37 -9.76
C LEU A 265 -0.98 12.03 -10.41
N LYS A 266 0.18 11.41 -10.29
CA LYS A 266 1.43 11.86 -10.89
C LYS A 266 2.24 10.67 -11.32
N ASN A 267 2.78 10.72 -12.53
CA ASN A 267 3.74 9.74 -13.04
C ASN A 267 4.70 10.45 -14.02
N ARG A 268 5.94 10.75 -13.59
CA ARG A 268 6.88 11.53 -14.42
C ARG A 268 7.33 10.85 -15.71
N GLY A 269 7.22 9.52 -15.80
CA GLY A 269 7.72 8.74 -16.94
C GLY A 269 6.64 7.91 -17.62
N GLY A 270 5.37 8.17 -17.33
CA GLY A 270 4.26 7.38 -17.87
C GLY A 270 2.92 8.06 -17.68
N VAL A 271 1.86 7.28 -17.78
CA VAL A 271 0.47 7.77 -17.70
C VAL A 271 -0.06 7.77 -16.27
N THR A 272 -1.02 8.65 -16.02
CA THR A 272 -1.92 8.55 -14.87
C THR A 272 -2.96 7.46 -15.13
N ALA A 273 -3.42 6.79 -14.09
CA ALA A 273 -4.42 5.73 -14.18
C ALA A 273 -5.17 5.58 -12.86
N GLU A 274 -6.33 4.94 -12.90
CA GLU A 274 -7.12 4.65 -11.70
C GLU A 274 -7.50 3.17 -11.61
N PRO A 275 -6.52 2.25 -11.48
CA PRO A 275 -6.81 0.82 -11.34
C PRO A 275 -7.73 0.54 -10.15
N LEU A 276 -8.65 -0.40 -10.38
CA LEU A 276 -9.63 -0.86 -9.41
C LEU A 276 -9.26 -2.24 -8.88
N PHE A 277 -9.60 -2.47 -7.62
CA PHE A 277 -9.35 -3.73 -6.93
C PHE A 277 -10.55 -4.12 -6.07
N VAL A 278 -10.70 -5.41 -5.80
CA VAL A 278 -11.41 -5.90 -4.61
C VAL A 278 -10.39 -6.06 -3.48
N TYR A 279 -10.59 -5.33 -2.39
CA TYR A 279 -9.79 -5.44 -1.18
C TYR A 279 -10.50 -6.31 -0.14
N GLU A 280 -9.98 -7.50 0.08
CA GLU A 280 -10.42 -8.45 1.10
C GLU A 280 -9.69 -8.20 2.42
N ARG A 281 -10.27 -7.35 3.26
CA ARG A 281 -9.66 -6.87 4.51
C ARG A 281 -9.29 -8.00 5.47
N ALA A 282 -10.15 -9.01 5.60
CA ALA A 282 -9.90 -10.12 6.52
C ALA A 282 -8.75 -11.04 6.07
N TYR A 283 -8.41 -11.00 4.77
CA TYR A 283 -7.32 -11.78 4.17
C TYR A 283 -6.13 -10.91 3.78
N HIS A 284 -6.19 -9.61 4.06
CA HIS A 284 -5.20 -8.62 3.64
C HIS A 284 -4.93 -8.61 2.13
N ARG A 285 -5.86 -9.05 1.29
CA ARG A 285 -5.58 -9.35 -0.13
C ARG A 285 -6.23 -8.33 -1.07
N PHE A 286 -5.48 -7.89 -2.08
CA PHE A 286 -6.03 -7.13 -3.21
C PHE A 286 -6.17 -8.07 -4.41
N ILE A 287 -7.33 -8.01 -5.06
CA ILE A 287 -7.63 -8.73 -6.30
C ILE A 287 -7.80 -7.66 -7.39
N PRO A 288 -6.93 -7.61 -8.41
CA PRO A 288 -7.09 -6.69 -9.53
C PRO A 288 -8.45 -6.90 -10.21
N VAL A 289 -9.13 -5.80 -10.50
CA VAL A 289 -10.32 -5.80 -11.35
C VAL A 289 -9.89 -5.43 -12.76
N ASP A 290 -10.27 -6.25 -13.73
CA ASP A 290 -10.08 -5.95 -15.14
C ASP A 290 -11.11 -4.91 -15.60
N LEU A 291 -10.78 -3.64 -15.37
CA LEU A 291 -11.55 -2.48 -15.84
C LEU A 291 -10.55 -1.43 -16.30
N ASP A 292 -10.38 -1.30 -17.61
CA ASP A 292 -9.61 -0.21 -18.18
C ASP A 292 -10.51 1.02 -18.30
N LEU A 293 -10.33 1.96 -17.37
CA LEU A 293 -11.05 3.23 -17.41
C LEU A 293 -10.49 4.18 -18.49
N GLY A 294 -9.32 3.90 -19.08
CA GLY A 294 -8.69 4.74 -20.11
C GLY A 294 -8.45 6.20 -19.65
N GLU A 295 -7.88 7.03 -20.52
CA GLU A 295 -7.68 8.46 -20.22
C GLU A 295 -9.02 9.20 -20.12
N ASP A 296 -9.18 10.08 -19.14
CA ASP A 296 -10.07 11.25 -19.27
C ASP A 296 -9.32 12.28 -20.15
N ASN A 297 -9.19 11.99 -21.45
CA ASN A 297 -8.64 12.95 -22.43
C ASN A 297 -9.63 14.06 -22.81
N ASP A 298 -10.80 14.13 -22.16
CA ASP A 298 -11.79 15.20 -22.34
C ASP A 298 -11.46 16.49 -21.55
N ARG A 299 -10.21 16.64 -21.11
CA ARG A 299 -9.64 17.99 -20.91
C ARG A 299 -8.97 18.41 -22.21
N GLU A 300 -9.80 18.64 -23.23
CA GLU A 300 -9.41 19.47 -24.36
C GLU A 300 -8.80 20.77 -23.81
N ASP A 301 -7.59 21.05 -24.26
CA ASP A 301 -6.97 22.36 -24.17
C ASP A 301 -7.97 23.42 -24.70
N LEU A 302 -8.54 24.21 -23.80
CA LEU A 302 -9.18 25.50 -24.06
C LEU A 302 -8.48 26.60 -23.27
#